data_AF-A0AAU6VP25-F1
#
_entry.id   AF-A0AAU6VP25-F1
#
_cell.length_a   1.000
_cell.length_b   1.000
_cell.length_c   1.000
_cell.angle_alpha   90.00
_cell.angle_beta   90.00
_cell.angle_gamma   90.00
#
_symmetry.space_group_name_H-M   'P 1'
#
loop_
_entity.id
_entity.type
_entity.pdbx_description
1 polymer ?
#
loop_
_entity_poly.entity_id
_entity_poly.type
_entity_poly.pdbx_seq_one_letter_code
_entity_poly.pdbx_strand_id
1 'polypeptide(L)'
;MGAIEHIQAQALHRREYALSVIKNVQLMSAIDTARLALGLNMLAQHGRIAFHFHPDRIDSRGWPVLAGMLADGIYKTQFETRVSNGKLSPQVGGPRDHWENQLFGDCYRGARGRPKYGALDLGMHQNGPSARFGSCYLLSSPALLHRCTFSYLDSCREPREKGTAACFEDIFAALFNECFERSSALGVSQLRPAALVDYLVNALPLGVAARFERPMSGDLDHYIEAQCHGELVIGEDLTHLVADPAFKGTEMEILIQRLCDKYRLQLCWHQGYQMPVDEVPPDFRGAAMPKLASLVAPDGLLDARLIGEAALALHKDPQQWRMHGNETELKQQLKLLWHVLVRFGHSR
;
A
#
# COMPACT_ATOMS: atom_id res chain seq x y z
N MET A 1 7.44 15.13 -22.41
CA MET A 1 7.60 15.26 -20.95
C MET A 1 7.09 13.96 -20.36
N GLY A 2 7.87 13.26 -19.53
CA GLY A 2 7.42 12.04 -18.85
C GLY A 2 6.58 12.37 -17.62
N ALA A 3 6.00 11.34 -17.00
CA ALA A 3 5.14 11.48 -15.82
C ALA A 3 5.86 12.17 -14.65
N ILE A 4 7.13 11.81 -14.41
CA ILE A 4 7.93 12.37 -13.31
C ILE A 4 8.20 13.85 -13.55
N GLU A 5 8.63 14.25 -14.76
CA GLU A 5 8.86 15.66 -15.06
C GLU A 5 7.57 16.48 -14.98
N HIS A 6 6.43 15.90 -15.38
CA HIS A 6 5.13 16.55 -15.29
C HIS A 6 4.73 16.83 -13.84
N ILE A 7 4.85 15.83 -12.94
CA ILE A 7 4.57 16.01 -11.51
C ILE A 7 5.59 16.94 -10.86
N GLN A 8 6.86 16.86 -11.23
CA GLN A 8 7.90 17.74 -10.70
C GLN A 8 7.61 19.20 -11.05
N ALA A 9 7.16 19.50 -12.28
CA ALA A 9 6.75 20.85 -12.65
C ALA A 9 5.60 21.37 -11.77
N GLN A 10 4.59 20.52 -11.49
CA GLN A 10 3.50 20.88 -10.57
C GLN A 10 4.00 21.13 -9.14
N ALA A 11 4.87 20.26 -8.62
CA ALA A 11 5.42 20.39 -7.27
C ALA A 11 6.27 21.67 -7.12
N LEU A 12 7.06 22.02 -8.14
CA LEU A 12 7.88 23.24 -8.14
C LEU A 12 7.03 24.52 -8.00
N HIS A 13 5.83 24.56 -8.58
CA HIS A 13 4.92 25.70 -8.41
C HIS A 13 4.44 25.91 -6.97
N ARG A 14 4.47 24.86 -6.14
CA ARG A 14 4.06 24.89 -4.73
C ARG A 14 5.22 24.93 -3.75
N ARG A 15 6.46 24.88 -4.24
CA ARG A 15 7.67 24.72 -3.42
C ARG A 15 7.84 25.84 -2.39
N GLU A 16 7.62 27.10 -2.78
CA GLU A 16 7.74 28.24 -1.85
C GLU A 16 6.74 28.14 -0.70
N TYR A 17 5.48 27.82 -1.02
CA TYR A 17 4.44 27.57 -0.01
C TYR A 17 4.84 26.41 0.92
N ALA A 18 5.27 25.28 0.37
CA ALA A 18 5.68 24.11 1.15
C ALA A 18 6.84 24.43 2.11
N LEU A 19 7.88 25.13 1.62
CA LEU A 19 9.01 25.56 2.45
C LEU A 19 8.57 26.52 3.56
N SER A 20 7.60 27.40 3.30
CA SER A 20 7.04 28.30 4.32
C SER A 20 6.34 27.52 5.44
N VAL A 21 5.56 26.48 5.09
CA VAL A 21 4.89 25.59 6.05
C VAL A 21 5.91 24.83 6.88
N ILE A 22 6.91 24.22 6.23
CA ILE A 22 7.98 23.48 6.91
C ILE A 22 8.70 24.39 7.92
N LYS A 23 9.11 25.59 7.48
CA LYS A 23 9.79 26.56 8.34
C LYS A 23 8.93 26.97 9.53
N ASN A 24 7.63 27.23 9.30
CA ASN A 24 6.71 27.60 10.38
C ASN A 24 6.58 26.48 11.42
N VAL A 25 6.27 25.26 10.97
CA VAL A 25 6.13 24.09 11.86
C VAL A 25 7.43 23.81 12.61
N GLN A 26 8.58 23.90 11.93
CA GLN A 26 9.90 23.72 12.52
C GLN A 26 10.14 24.72 13.68
N LEU A 27 9.88 26.00 13.44
CA LEU A 27 10.04 27.06 14.45
C LEU A 27 9.08 26.85 15.64
N MET A 28 7.80 26.61 15.36
CA MET A 28 6.77 26.40 16.40
C MET A 28 6.99 25.12 17.22
N SER A 29 7.75 24.17 16.68
CA SER A 29 8.08 22.90 17.35
C SER A 29 9.50 22.86 17.94
N ALA A 30 10.24 23.98 17.89
CA ALA A 30 11.62 24.11 18.38
C ALA A 30 12.59 23.05 17.80
N ILE A 31 12.47 22.73 16.51
CA ILE A 31 13.29 21.70 15.86
C ILE A 31 14.56 22.33 15.27
N ASP A 32 15.72 21.79 15.65
CA ASP A 32 17.01 22.20 15.11
C ASP A 32 17.09 21.98 13.58
N THR A 33 17.70 22.94 12.88
CA THR A 33 17.77 22.92 11.41
C THR A 33 18.65 21.79 10.90
N ALA A 34 19.79 21.53 11.54
CA ALA A 34 20.66 20.43 11.14
C ALA A 34 19.99 19.08 11.39
N ARG A 35 19.24 18.95 12.49
CA ARG A 35 18.46 17.74 12.81
C ARG A 35 17.36 17.47 11.77
N LEU A 36 16.60 18.48 11.37
CA LEU A 36 15.58 18.34 10.33
C LEU A 36 16.22 17.95 8.98
N ALA A 37 17.30 18.61 8.58
CA ALA A 37 18.02 18.31 7.36
C ALA A 37 18.56 16.87 7.35
N LEU A 38 19.08 16.39 8.48
CA LEU A 38 19.51 15.01 8.66
C LEU A 38 18.33 14.03 8.50
N GLY A 39 17.16 14.32 9.09
CA GLY A 39 15.97 13.47 8.93
C GLY A 39 15.52 13.34 7.48
N LEU A 40 15.49 14.45 6.73
CA LEU A 40 15.17 14.43 5.29
C LEU A 40 16.21 13.67 4.48
N ASN A 41 17.49 13.75 4.85
CA ASN A 41 18.55 12.98 4.22
C ASN A 41 18.38 11.47 4.47
N MET A 42 18.08 11.07 5.72
CA MET A 42 17.81 9.67 6.06
C MET A 42 16.59 9.14 5.30
N LEU A 43 15.55 9.95 5.10
CA LEU A 43 14.42 9.59 4.24
C LEU A 43 14.87 9.32 2.80
N ALA A 44 15.66 10.21 2.21
CA ALA A 44 16.14 10.04 0.84
C ALA A 44 17.05 8.80 0.68
N GLN A 45 17.82 8.43 1.70
CA GLN A 45 18.75 7.30 1.65
C GLN A 45 18.11 5.94 1.98
N HIS A 46 17.11 5.93 2.87
CA HIS A 46 16.57 4.70 3.45
C HIS A 46 15.09 4.47 3.15
N GLY A 47 14.38 5.46 2.62
CA GLY A 47 12.96 5.33 2.26
C GLY A 47 12.73 4.20 1.25
N ARG A 48 11.61 3.49 1.40
CA ARG A 48 11.24 2.36 0.54
C ARG A 48 9.79 2.47 0.11
N ILE A 49 9.44 1.80 -0.98
CA ILE A 49 8.06 1.66 -1.42
C ILE A 49 7.57 0.25 -1.10
N ALA A 50 6.40 0.15 -0.49
CA ALA A 50 5.68 -1.10 -0.31
C ALA A 50 4.60 -1.26 -1.39
N PHE A 51 4.61 -2.39 -2.08
CA PHE A 51 3.58 -2.76 -3.06
C PHE A 51 2.71 -3.87 -2.46
N HIS A 52 1.53 -3.48 -1.98
CA HIS A 52 0.57 -4.38 -1.33
C HIS A 52 -0.23 -5.19 -2.35
N PHE A 53 -0.42 -6.48 -2.06
CA PHE A 53 -1.22 -7.39 -2.86
C PHE A 53 -1.80 -8.53 -2.01
N HIS A 54 -2.79 -9.22 -2.58
CA HIS A 54 -3.28 -10.48 -2.05
C HIS A 54 -2.75 -11.60 -2.96
N PRO A 55 -1.94 -12.54 -2.45
CA PRO A 55 -1.21 -13.49 -3.28
C PRO A 55 -2.11 -14.51 -3.99
N ASP A 56 -3.29 -14.75 -3.42
CA ASP A 56 -4.31 -15.74 -3.77
C ASP A 56 -5.37 -15.23 -4.75
N ARG A 57 -5.43 -13.91 -5.03
CA ARG A 57 -6.38 -13.36 -6.01
C ARG A 57 -6.06 -13.90 -7.41
N ILE A 58 -7.10 -14.11 -8.21
CA ILE A 58 -6.94 -14.72 -9.54
C ILE A 58 -6.79 -13.65 -10.62
N ASP A 59 -5.72 -13.76 -11.41
CA ASP A 59 -5.43 -12.91 -12.56
C ASP A 59 -6.21 -13.33 -13.81
N SER A 60 -6.04 -12.56 -14.90
CA SER A 60 -6.70 -12.76 -16.18
C SER A 60 -6.38 -14.10 -16.87
N ARG A 61 -5.34 -14.83 -16.42
CA ARG A 61 -4.99 -16.18 -16.90
C ARG A 61 -5.62 -17.29 -16.06
N GLY A 62 -6.33 -16.95 -14.98
CA GLY A 62 -6.84 -17.92 -14.02
C GLY A 62 -5.79 -18.35 -12.99
N TRP A 63 -4.67 -17.62 -12.86
CA TRP A 63 -3.60 -17.95 -11.92
C TRP A 63 -3.66 -17.08 -10.66
N PRO A 64 -3.26 -17.60 -9.49
CA PRO A 64 -2.98 -16.75 -8.35
C PRO A 64 -1.99 -15.65 -8.73
N VAL A 65 -2.21 -14.42 -8.25
CA VAL A 65 -1.37 -13.25 -8.51
C VAL A 65 0.10 -13.57 -8.25
N LEU A 66 0.40 -14.28 -7.15
CA LEU A 66 1.76 -14.68 -6.81
C LEU A 66 2.37 -15.65 -7.82
N ALA A 67 1.58 -16.59 -8.36
CA ALA A 67 2.04 -17.49 -9.42
C ALA A 67 2.31 -16.72 -10.72
N GLY A 68 1.49 -15.71 -11.03
CA GLY A 68 1.72 -14.79 -12.14
C GLY A 68 3.02 -14.03 -11.99
N MET A 69 3.29 -13.46 -10.81
CA MET A 69 4.57 -12.80 -10.49
C MET A 69 5.75 -13.77 -10.61
N LEU A 70 5.60 -15.01 -10.12
CA LEU A 70 6.62 -16.05 -10.20
C LEU A 70 6.99 -16.37 -11.65
N ALA A 71 5.99 -16.48 -12.52
CA ALA A 71 6.19 -16.75 -13.94
C ALA A 71 6.82 -15.56 -14.67
N ASP A 72 6.28 -14.36 -14.45
CA ASP A 72 6.57 -13.18 -15.27
C ASP A 72 7.81 -12.39 -14.82
N GLY A 73 8.14 -12.41 -13.52
CA GLY A 73 9.28 -11.67 -12.96
C GLY A 73 9.09 -10.15 -12.88
N ILE A 74 7.89 -9.67 -13.20
CA ILE A 74 7.53 -8.26 -13.17
C ILE A 74 6.23 -8.05 -12.40
N TYR A 75 6.13 -6.92 -11.70
CA TYR A 75 4.90 -6.50 -11.05
C TYR A 75 4.00 -5.76 -12.05
N LYS A 76 2.85 -6.37 -12.35
CA LYS A 76 1.92 -5.91 -13.39
C LYS A 76 0.77 -5.08 -12.84
N THR A 77 0.23 -4.21 -13.68
CA THR A 77 -0.90 -3.34 -13.32
C THR A 77 -2.25 -4.02 -13.56
N GLN A 78 -3.33 -3.43 -13.06
CA GLN A 78 -4.70 -3.91 -13.30
C GLN A 78 -5.06 -3.98 -14.79
N PHE A 79 -4.45 -3.16 -15.65
CA PHE A 79 -4.66 -3.21 -17.11
C PHE A 79 -4.17 -4.53 -17.72
N GLU A 80 -3.20 -5.17 -17.08
CA GLU A 80 -2.58 -6.41 -17.55
C GLU A 80 -3.16 -7.62 -16.81
N THR A 81 -3.34 -7.51 -15.50
CA THR A 81 -3.81 -8.63 -14.65
C THR A 81 -5.31 -8.72 -14.53
N ARG A 82 -6.05 -7.62 -14.77
CA ARG A 82 -7.47 -7.45 -14.42
C ARG A 82 -7.77 -7.66 -12.93
N VAL A 83 -6.76 -7.47 -12.06
CA VAL A 83 -6.87 -7.54 -10.60
C VAL A 83 -6.60 -6.16 -10.01
N SER A 84 -7.38 -5.78 -9.01
CA SER A 84 -7.18 -4.53 -8.28
C SER A 84 -7.72 -4.66 -6.86
N ASN A 85 -6.97 -4.13 -5.89
CA ASN A 85 -7.43 -3.95 -4.51
C ASN A 85 -8.01 -2.54 -4.28
N GLY A 86 -7.86 -1.63 -5.25
CA GLY A 86 -8.61 -0.37 -5.33
C GLY A 86 -9.90 -0.51 -6.15
N LYS A 87 -10.22 0.50 -6.96
CA LYS A 87 -11.29 0.42 -7.98
C LYS A 87 -10.75 -0.24 -9.25
N LEU A 88 -11.39 -1.32 -9.69
CA LEU A 88 -11.05 -2.04 -10.92
C LEU A 88 -11.67 -1.32 -12.13
N SER A 89 -10.83 -0.92 -13.08
CA SER A 89 -11.18 -0.28 -14.36
C SER A 89 -10.06 -0.55 -15.39
N PRO A 90 -9.85 -1.80 -15.80
CA PRO A 90 -8.68 -2.21 -16.59
C PRO A 90 -8.79 -1.85 -18.08
N GLN A 91 -9.88 -1.22 -18.51
CA GLN A 91 -10.11 -0.86 -19.92
C GLN A 91 -9.31 0.39 -20.30
N VAL A 92 -8.62 0.33 -21.44
CA VAL A 92 -8.10 1.53 -22.12
C VAL A 92 -9.29 2.36 -22.59
N GLY A 93 -9.28 3.67 -22.34
CA GLY A 93 -10.43 4.57 -22.43
C GLY A 93 -11.39 4.48 -21.23
N GLY A 94 -11.10 3.67 -20.21
CA GLY A 94 -11.91 3.59 -19.00
C GLY A 94 -11.66 4.73 -18.00
N PRO A 95 -12.42 4.79 -16.89
CA PRO A 95 -12.22 5.78 -15.83
C PRO A 95 -10.78 5.87 -15.29
N ARG A 96 -10.12 4.72 -15.08
CA ARG A 96 -8.72 4.68 -14.61
C ARG A 96 -7.77 5.28 -15.62
N ASP A 97 -7.98 5.02 -16.92
CA ASP A 97 -7.12 5.52 -17.98
C ASP A 97 -7.18 7.05 -18.09
N HIS A 98 -8.39 7.60 -18.07
CA HIS A 98 -8.61 9.04 -18.08
C HIS A 98 -7.96 9.73 -16.87
N TRP A 99 -8.19 9.18 -15.67
CA TRP A 99 -7.63 9.74 -14.45
C TRP A 99 -6.09 9.67 -14.41
N GLU A 100 -5.48 8.55 -14.80
CA GLU A 100 -4.01 8.46 -14.87
C GLU A 100 -3.44 9.47 -15.87
N ASN A 101 -4.03 9.62 -17.05
CA ASN A 101 -3.55 10.59 -18.03
C ASN A 101 -3.76 12.05 -17.59
N GLN A 102 -4.88 12.37 -16.94
CA GLN A 102 -5.09 13.67 -16.32
C GLN A 102 -4.05 13.97 -15.24
N LEU A 103 -3.70 12.98 -14.41
CA LEU A 103 -2.73 13.16 -13.34
C LEU A 103 -1.28 13.33 -13.87
N PHE A 104 -0.92 12.57 -14.91
CA PHE A 104 0.46 12.44 -15.37
C PHE A 104 0.77 13.14 -16.70
N GLY A 105 -0.12 13.99 -17.19
CA GLY A 105 0.10 14.81 -18.39
C GLY A 105 0.06 14.00 -19.69
N ASP A 106 -0.95 13.14 -19.83
CA ASP A 106 -1.24 12.36 -21.04
C ASP A 106 -0.06 11.51 -21.53
N CYS A 107 0.77 10.99 -20.62
CA CYS A 107 1.99 10.26 -20.98
C CYS A 107 1.77 8.76 -21.27
N TYR A 108 0.60 8.19 -20.93
CA TYR A 108 0.37 6.74 -21.09
C TYR A 108 -0.45 6.42 -22.33
N ARG A 109 -0.08 5.31 -22.97
CA ARG A 109 -0.80 4.74 -24.11
C ARG A 109 -0.96 3.24 -23.90
N GLY A 110 -2.16 2.72 -24.13
CA GLY A 110 -2.42 1.28 -24.02
C GLY A 110 -2.30 0.73 -22.59
N ALA A 111 -2.18 -0.59 -22.46
CA ALA A 111 -2.20 -1.29 -21.17
C ALA A 111 -0.84 -1.43 -20.46
N ARG A 112 0.27 -1.26 -21.19
CA ARG A 112 1.64 -1.46 -20.69
C ARG A 112 2.30 -0.13 -20.32
N GLY A 113 3.38 -0.21 -19.53
CA GLY A 113 4.15 0.98 -19.12
C GLY A 113 3.45 1.89 -18.11
N ARG A 114 2.26 1.50 -17.66
CA ARG A 114 1.43 2.17 -16.66
C ARG A 114 2.13 2.24 -15.29
N PRO A 115 1.78 3.23 -14.43
CA PRO A 115 2.38 3.34 -13.11
C PRO A 115 1.94 2.20 -12.20
N LYS A 116 2.85 1.73 -11.34
CA LYS A 116 2.60 0.73 -10.29
C LYS A 116 2.38 1.48 -9.00
N TYR A 117 1.31 1.12 -8.30
CA TYR A 117 0.86 1.85 -7.13
C TYR A 117 1.29 1.12 -5.86
N GLY A 118 1.96 1.86 -4.99
CA GLY A 118 2.38 1.43 -3.66
C GLY A 118 2.28 2.59 -2.68
N ALA A 119 2.94 2.46 -1.55
CA ALA A 119 3.01 3.52 -0.55
C ALA A 119 4.43 3.66 0.02
N LEU A 120 4.82 4.90 0.34
CA LEU A 120 6.10 5.20 0.97
C LEU A 120 6.08 4.70 2.42
N ASP A 121 7.03 3.83 2.74
CA ASP A 121 7.06 3.05 3.96
C ASP A 121 7.78 3.77 5.10
N LEU A 122 7.14 4.84 5.57
CA LEU A 122 7.63 5.67 6.68
C LEU A 122 7.24 5.13 8.05
N GLY A 123 6.06 4.54 8.23
CA GLY A 123 5.60 4.11 9.58
C GLY A 123 6.33 2.87 10.13
N MET A 124 6.97 2.09 9.23
CA MET A 124 7.57 0.78 9.50
C MET A 124 6.65 -0.14 10.34
N HIS A 125 5.35 -0.14 10.07
CA HIS A 125 4.46 -1.14 10.65
C HIS A 125 4.74 -2.50 10.02
N GLN A 126 4.54 -3.60 10.77
CA GLN A 126 4.87 -4.94 10.25
C GLN A 126 4.05 -5.29 9.00
N ASN A 127 2.79 -4.84 8.95
CA ASN A 127 1.89 -4.99 7.81
C ASN A 127 2.00 -3.85 6.78
N GLY A 128 3.10 -3.11 6.78
CA GLY A 128 3.37 -2.09 5.77
C GLY A 128 2.52 -0.82 5.87
N PRO A 129 2.78 0.17 4.99
CA PRO A 129 2.17 1.50 5.04
C PRO A 129 0.73 1.55 4.49
N SER A 130 0.26 0.54 3.77
CA SER A 130 -1.08 0.57 3.14
C SER A 130 -1.77 -0.79 3.15
N ALA A 131 -1.87 -1.38 4.36
CA ALA A 131 -2.39 -2.73 4.58
C ALA A 131 -3.79 -2.98 3.99
N ARG A 132 -4.61 -1.94 3.82
CA ARG A 132 -5.93 -2.05 3.15
C ARG A 132 -5.88 -2.67 1.75
N PHE A 133 -4.72 -2.64 1.08
CA PHE A 133 -4.57 -3.14 -0.29
C PHE A 133 -3.96 -4.53 -0.39
N GLY A 134 -3.67 -5.21 0.71
CA GLY A 134 -3.12 -6.56 0.62
C GLY A 134 -2.63 -7.11 1.93
N SER A 135 -2.80 -8.41 2.10
CA SER A 135 -2.26 -9.20 3.21
C SER A 135 -0.77 -9.45 3.07
N CYS A 136 -0.21 -9.33 1.86
CA CYS A 136 1.23 -9.41 1.62
C CYS A 136 1.72 -8.12 0.95
N TYR A 137 3.02 -7.88 1.01
CA TYR A 137 3.64 -6.79 0.26
C TYR A 137 5.08 -7.08 -0.13
N LEU A 138 5.50 -6.46 -1.24
CA LEU A 138 6.89 -6.44 -1.66
C LEU A 138 7.52 -5.09 -1.28
N LEU A 139 8.75 -5.11 -0.78
CA LEU A 139 9.50 -3.89 -0.47
C LEU A 139 10.57 -3.62 -1.52
N SER A 140 10.65 -2.36 -1.95
CA SER A 140 11.68 -1.91 -2.86
C SER A 140 13.04 -1.76 -2.19
N SER A 141 14.10 -1.69 -3.00
CA SER A 141 15.32 -0.98 -2.62
C SER A 141 15.06 0.53 -2.49
N PRO A 142 15.86 1.29 -1.72
CA PRO A 142 15.72 2.75 -1.67
C PRO A 142 15.98 3.45 -3.01
N ALA A 143 16.77 2.82 -3.88
CA ALA A 143 17.03 3.34 -5.21
C ALA A 143 15.72 3.58 -5.97
N LEU A 144 14.68 2.76 -5.81
CA LEU A 144 13.43 2.88 -6.57
C LEU A 144 12.74 4.26 -6.42
N LEU A 145 13.01 5.01 -5.35
CA LEU A 145 12.39 6.33 -5.11
C LEU A 145 12.56 7.30 -6.30
N HIS A 146 13.68 7.25 -7.03
CA HIS A 146 13.92 8.14 -8.18
C HIS A 146 12.94 7.91 -9.34
N ARG A 147 12.28 6.75 -9.39
CA ARG A 147 11.28 6.37 -10.40
C ARG A 147 9.86 6.66 -9.95
N CYS A 148 9.67 7.25 -8.78
CA CYS A 148 8.38 7.45 -8.17
C CYS A 148 7.95 8.92 -8.15
N THR A 149 6.65 9.13 -8.34
CA THR A 149 5.95 10.32 -7.87
C THR A 149 5.18 9.98 -6.60
N PHE A 150 4.76 11.02 -5.88
CA PHE A 150 4.10 10.90 -4.60
C PHE A 150 2.88 11.81 -4.53
N SER A 151 1.87 11.36 -3.78
CA SER A 151 0.78 12.19 -3.29
C SER A 151 0.59 11.97 -1.80
N TYR A 152 0.25 13.03 -1.06
CA TYR A 152 -0.19 12.87 0.31
C TYR A 152 -1.61 12.30 0.31
N LEU A 153 -1.80 11.09 0.81
CA LEU A 153 -3.02 10.29 0.67
C LEU A 153 -3.29 9.85 -0.80
N ASP A 154 -4.50 9.34 -1.02
CA ASP A 154 -5.00 8.82 -2.30
C ASP A 154 -5.03 9.88 -3.41
N SER A 155 -4.23 9.69 -4.46
CA SER A 155 -4.19 10.51 -5.67
C SER A 155 -5.52 10.53 -6.43
N CYS A 156 -6.39 9.53 -6.23
CA CYS A 156 -7.73 9.51 -6.84
C CYS A 156 -8.69 10.55 -6.26
N ARG A 157 -8.33 11.13 -5.10
CA ARG A 157 -9.04 12.26 -4.49
C ARG A 157 -8.51 13.62 -4.94
N GLU A 158 -7.57 13.61 -5.90
CA GLU A 158 -6.92 14.80 -6.45
C GLU A 158 -6.33 15.73 -5.35
N PRO A 159 -5.47 15.21 -4.46
CA PRO A 159 -4.79 16.05 -3.48
C PRO A 159 -3.92 17.09 -4.19
N ARG A 160 -3.80 18.26 -3.58
CA ARG A 160 -2.96 19.35 -4.11
C ARG A 160 -1.48 19.00 -3.96
N GLU A 161 -1.18 18.29 -2.88
CA GLU A 161 0.16 17.92 -2.44
C GLU A 161 0.71 16.79 -3.29
N LYS A 162 1.71 17.12 -4.11
CA LYS A 162 2.37 16.19 -5.03
C LYS A 162 3.88 16.38 -4.98
N GLY A 163 4.63 15.33 -5.28
CA GLY A 163 6.09 15.42 -5.26
C GLY A 163 6.79 14.33 -6.05
N THR A 164 8.10 14.50 -6.17
CA THR A 164 9.05 13.50 -6.66
C THR A 164 10.18 13.37 -5.64
N ALA A 165 11.09 12.41 -5.81
CA ALA A 165 12.29 12.35 -4.98
C ALA A 165 13.14 13.64 -5.05
N ALA A 166 13.12 14.35 -6.19
CA ALA A 166 13.85 15.60 -6.39
C ALA A 166 13.11 16.85 -5.88
N CYS A 167 11.78 16.77 -5.71
CA CYS A 167 10.94 17.85 -5.19
C CYS A 167 9.89 17.26 -4.24
N PHE A 168 10.33 16.97 -3.02
CA PHE A 168 9.54 16.27 -2.00
C PHE A 168 8.92 17.23 -0.96
N GLU A 169 9.23 18.52 -1.03
CA GLU A 169 8.90 19.50 0.00
C GLU A 169 7.39 19.60 0.25
N ASP A 170 6.55 19.56 -0.79
CA ASP A 170 5.09 19.69 -0.64
C ASP A 170 4.48 18.46 0.06
N ILE A 171 5.00 17.26 -0.22
CA ILE A 171 4.61 16.03 0.48
C ILE A 171 5.05 16.08 1.95
N PHE A 172 6.30 16.48 2.20
CA PHE A 172 6.81 16.61 3.56
C PHE A 172 6.09 17.69 4.35
N ALA A 173 5.77 18.83 3.73
CA ALA A 173 4.99 19.90 4.34
C ALA A 173 3.62 19.40 4.78
N ALA A 174 2.93 18.60 3.95
CA ALA A 174 1.66 17.99 4.27
C ALA A 174 1.75 17.08 5.51
N LEU A 175 2.73 16.16 5.50
CA LEU A 175 3.01 15.25 6.62
C LEU A 175 3.33 16.02 7.91
N PHE A 176 4.23 17.00 7.80
CA PHE A 176 4.75 17.73 8.95
C PHE A 176 3.68 18.64 9.57
N ASN A 177 2.83 19.23 8.73
CA ASN A 177 1.68 20.00 9.16
C ASN A 177 0.60 19.12 9.83
N GLU A 178 0.35 17.91 9.32
CA GLU A 178 -0.58 16.99 9.98
C GLU A 178 -0.09 16.58 11.37
N CYS A 179 1.20 16.23 11.50
CA CYS A 179 1.84 15.98 12.80
C CYS A 179 1.67 17.17 13.76
N PHE A 180 1.78 18.40 13.26
CA PHE A 180 1.67 19.61 14.08
C PHE A 180 0.24 19.85 14.56
N GLU A 181 -0.73 19.84 13.65
CA GLU A 181 -2.13 20.19 13.92
C GLU A 181 -2.88 19.08 14.67
N ARG A 182 -2.59 17.81 14.38
CA ARG A 182 -3.35 16.67 14.90
C ARG A 182 -2.60 15.86 15.95
N SER A 183 -1.29 16.10 16.12
CA SER A 183 -0.41 15.21 16.89
C SER A 183 -0.53 13.75 16.44
N SER A 184 -0.72 13.54 15.14
CA SER A 184 -0.80 12.24 14.48
C SER A 184 -0.44 12.39 13.01
N ALA A 185 0.06 11.33 12.39
CA ALA A 185 0.18 11.20 10.94
C ALA A 185 0.42 9.73 10.57
N LEU A 186 0.10 9.36 9.32
CA LEU A 186 0.34 8.01 8.78
C LEU A 186 -0.29 6.89 9.64
N GLY A 187 -1.45 7.16 10.23
CA GLY A 187 -2.13 6.22 11.12
C GLY A 187 -1.55 6.09 12.53
N VAL A 188 -0.47 6.84 12.83
CA VAL A 188 0.20 6.85 14.14
C VAL A 188 -0.31 8.02 14.97
N SER A 189 -0.84 7.73 16.16
CA SER A 189 -1.22 8.75 17.14
C SER A 189 -0.02 9.20 17.98
N GLN A 190 -0.15 10.36 18.62
CA GLN A 190 0.89 10.96 19.47
C GLN A 190 2.21 11.26 18.73
N LEU A 191 2.13 11.50 17.42
CA LEU A 191 3.27 11.83 16.57
C LEU A 191 3.35 13.33 16.33
N ARG A 192 4.08 14.04 17.18
CA ARG A 192 4.39 15.47 17.00
C ARG A 192 5.60 15.68 16.09
N PRO A 193 5.79 16.88 15.50
CA PRO A 193 6.86 17.16 14.54
C PRO A 193 8.27 16.73 14.98
N ALA A 194 8.67 17.00 16.23
CA ALA A 194 9.98 16.61 16.73
C ALA A 194 10.15 15.08 16.78
N ALA A 195 9.12 14.36 17.21
CA ALA A 195 9.11 12.90 17.24
C ALA A 195 9.17 12.29 15.84
N LEU A 196 8.52 12.91 14.84
CA LEU A 196 8.68 12.50 13.43
C LEU A 196 10.12 12.67 12.97
N VAL A 197 10.75 13.82 13.23
CA VAL A 197 12.14 14.05 12.81
C VAL A 197 13.09 13.07 13.50
N ASP A 198 12.94 12.85 14.80
CA ASP A 198 13.76 11.87 15.52
C ASP A 198 13.54 10.45 15.01
N TYR A 199 12.32 10.11 14.63
CA TYR A 199 12.00 8.85 14.00
C TYR A 199 12.73 8.69 12.65
N LEU A 200 12.69 9.70 11.79
CA LEU A 200 13.41 9.68 10.51
C LEU A 200 14.91 9.51 10.70
N VAL A 201 15.50 10.14 11.71
CA VAL A 201 16.95 10.04 11.96
C VAL A 201 17.35 8.71 12.59
N ASN A 202 16.59 8.22 13.57
CA ASN A 202 17.04 7.13 14.43
C ASN A 202 16.45 5.76 14.03
N ALA A 203 15.19 5.73 13.57
CA ALA A 203 14.48 4.48 13.33
C ALA A 203 14.56 4.02 11.87
N LEU A 204 14.37 4.93 10.92
CA LEU A 204 14.38 4.61 9.49
C LEU A 204 15.68 3.93 9.01
N PRO A 205 16.88 4.33 9.48
CA PRO A 205 18.13 3.68 9.08
C PRO A 205 18.33 2.26 9.62
N LEU A 206 17.56 1.81 10.62
CA LEU A 206 17.68 0.47 11.21
C LEU A 206 17.31 -0.66 10.23
N GLY A 207 16.69 -0.30 9.10
CA GLY A 207 16.39 -1.23 8.02
C GLY A 207 15.14 -2.08 8.27
N VAL A 208 14.94 -3.09 7.42
CA VAL A 208 13.67 -3.83 7.36
C VAL A 208 13.43 -4.65 8.62
N ALA A 209 14.46 -5.31 9.19
CA ALA A 209 14.29 -6.19 10.34
C ALA A 209 13.68 -5.49 11.57
N ALA A 210 14.07 -4.24 11.83
CA ALA A 210 13.59 -3.48 13.00
C ALA A 210 12.07 -3.22 12.99
N ARG A 211 11.40 -3.37 11.84
CA ARG A 211 9.94 -3.19 11.75
C ARG A 211 9.16 -4.28 12.49
N PHE A 212 9.71 -5.48 12.58
CA PHE A 212 9.01 -6.63 13.15
C PHE A 212 8.95 -6.59 14.68
N GLU A 213 9.62 -5.62 15.31
CA GLU A 213 9.47 -5.26 16.72
C GLU A 213 8.37 -4.20 16.96
N ARG A 214 7.79 -3.64 15.89
CA ARG A 214 6.75 -2.59 15.96
C ARG A 214 5.37 -3.23 15.87
N PRO A 215 4.30 -2.58 16.37
CA PRO A 215 2.96 -3.11 16.23
C PRO A 215 2.48 -3.11 14.77
N MET A 216 1.55 -4.01 14.46
CA MET A 216 0.71 -3.95 13.26
C MET A 216 -0.16 -2.67 13.29
N SER A 217 -0.48 -2.12 12.13
CA SER A 217 -1.35 -0.94 12.01
C SER A 217 -2.76 -1.30 11.53
N GLY A 218 -3.76 -0.78 12.24
CA GLY A 218 -5.16 -0.78 11.79
C GLY A 218 -5.53 0.47 10.98
N ASP A 219 -4.54 1.19 10.47
CA ASP A 219 -4.76 2.29 9.54
C ASP A 219 -5.13 1.78 8.14
N LEU A 220 -6.09 2.46 7.54
CA LEU A 220 -6.53 2.17 6.18
C LEU A 220 -6.13 3.31 5.24
N ASP A 221 -6.35 4.55 5.65
CA ASP A 221 -6.51 5.66 4.72
C ASP A 221 -5.41 6.73 4.84
N HIS A 222 -4.48 6.62 5.80
CA HIS A 222 -3.42 7.60 6.07
C HIS A 222 -2.05 7.08 5.65
N TYR A 223 -1.68 7.34 4.41
CA TYR A 223 -0.39 6.97 3.85
C TYR A 223 0.06 7.97 2.79
N ILE A 224 1.33 7.91 2.41
CA ILE A 224 1.84 8.64 1.25
C ILE A 224 1.81 7.65 0.09
N GLU A 225 0.93 7.88 -0.87
CA GLU A 225 0.84 7.02 -2.05
C GLU A 225 2.05 7.29 -2.95
N ALA A 226 2.63 6.22 -3.48
CA ALA A 226 3.75 6.25 -4.40
C ALA A 226 3.33 5.63 -5.73
N GLN A 227 3.58 6.35 -6.82
CA GLN A 227 3.34 5.87 -8.17
C GLN A 227 4.67 5.64 -8.87
N CYS A 228 5.06 4.37 -9.01
CA CYS A 228 6.32 3.95 -9.63
C CYS A 228 6.15 3.85 -11.15
N HIS A 229 6.99 4.57 -11.87
CA HIS A 229 6.97 4.67 -13.33
C HIS A 229 7.95 3.70 -13.98
N GLY A 230 7.59 3.20 -15.17
CA GLY A 230 8.37 2.18 -15.88
C GLY A 230 8.07 0.75 -15.40
N GLU A 231 8.85 -0.22 -15.88
CA GLU A 231 8.69 -1.64 -15.53
C GLU A 231 9.24 -1.94 -14.13
N LEU A 232 8.47 -2.64 -13.29
CA LEU A 232 8.89 -2.98 -11.93
C LEU A 232 9.37 -4.43 -11.92
N VAL A 233 10.69 -4.63 -12.01
CA VAL A 233 11.32 -5.95 -12.15
C VAL A 233 11.60 -6.51 -10.76
N ILE A 234 11.03 -7.68 -10.45
CA ILE A 234 11.04 -8.23 -9.08
C ILE A 234 12.46 -8.48 -8.58
N GLY A 235 13.32 -9.09 -9.41
CA GLY A 235 14.70 -9.43 -9.00
C GLY A 235 15.69 -8.26 -8.98
N GLU A 236 15.28 -7.07 -9.43
CA GLU A 236 16.15 -5.88 -9.51
C GLU A 236 15.69 -4.77 -8.57
N ASP A 237 14.38 -4.49 -8.57
CA ASP A 237 13.81 -3.35 -7.87
C ASP A 237 13.38 -3.70 -6.43
N LEU A 238 13.12 -4.98 -6.15
CA LEU A 238 12.53 -5.45 -4.89
C LEU A 238 13.53 -6.30 -4.11
N THR A 239 13.45 -6.22 -2.78
CA THR A 239 14.42 -6.87 -1.89
C THR A 239 13.78 -7.80 -0.87
N HIS A 240 12.52 -7.58 -0.52
CA HIS A 240 11.81 -8.41 0.47
C HIS A 240 10.39 -8.71 0.00
N LEU A 241 9.90 -9.88 0.44
CA LEU A 241 8.49 -10.22 0.46
C LEU A 241 8.09 -10.38 1.93
N VAL A 242 7.09 -9.61 2.36
CA VAL A 242 6.49 -9.76 3.67
C VAL A 242 5.13 -10.43 3.52
N ALA A 243 4.96 -11.58 4.16
CA ALA A 243 3.79 -12.44 4.01
C ALA A 243 2.94 -12.53 5.28
N ASP A 244 1.65 -12.79 5.09
CA ASP A 244 0.71 -13.07 6.16
C ASP A 244 0.85 -14.51 6.67
N PRO A 245 1.05 -14.74 7.99
CA PRO A 245 1.24 -16.07 8.56
C PRO A 245 0.05 -17.02 8.37
N ALA A 246 -1.13 -16.52 7.99
CA ALA A 246 -2.28 -17.34 7.58
C ALA A 246 -1.96 -18.30 6.42
N PHE A 247 -0.91 -18.01 5.64
CA PHE A 247 -0.47 -18.85 4.53
C PHE A 247 0.53 -19.95 4.92
N LYS A 248 1.04 -19.96 6.15
CA LYS A 248 1.96 -21.02 6.61
C LYS A 248 1.27 -22.39 6.61
N GLY A 249 1.99 -23.41 6.18
CA GLY A 249 1.50 -24.78 6.00
C GLY A 249 0.61 -24.98 4.77
N THR A 250 0.51 -24.00 3.86
CA THR A 250 -0.37 -24.07 2.67
C THR A 250 0.42 -24.15 1.37
N GLU A 251 -0.25 -24.48 0.26
CA GLU A 251 0.34 -24.39 -1.09
C GLU A 251 0.84 -22.97 -1.42
N MET A 252 0.24 -21.94 -0.81
CA MET A 252 0.67 -20.57 -1.00
C MET A 252 2.05 -20.30 -0.40
N GLU A 253 2.38 -20.89 0.76
CA GLU A 253 3.75 -20.79 1.33
C GLU A 253 4.79 -21.37 0.37
N ILE A 254 4.49 -22.49 -0.29
CA ILE A 254 5.39 -23.10 -1.28
C ILE A 254 5.62 -22.12 -2.44
N LEU A 255 4.58 -21.46 -2.94
CA LEU A 255 4.71 -20.45 -3.99
C LEU A 255 5.48 -19.21 -3.53
N ILE A 256 5.26 -18.76 -2.29
CA ILE A 256 5.99 -17.64 -1.67
C ILE A 256 7.48 -17.98 -1.63
N GLN A 257 7.85 -19.15 -1.12
CA GLN A 257 9.24 -19.57 -1.04
C GLN A 257 9.89 -19.64 -2.43
N ARG A 258 9.19 -20.23 -3.42
CA ARG A 258 9.70 -20.30 -4.81
C ARG A 258 9.92 -18.92 -5.43
N LEU A 259 9.04 -17.95 -5.16
CA LEU A 259 9.21 -16.58 -5.65
C LEU A 259 10.45 -15.93 -5.02
N CYS A 260 10.58 -16.06 -3.70
CA CYS A 260 11.72 -15.54 -2.96
C CYS A 260 13.04 -16.16 -3.44
N ASP A 261 13.09 -17.48 -3.63
CA ASP A 261 14.30 -18.17 -4.11
C ASP A 261 14.66 -17.74 -5.54
N LYS A 262 13.66 -17.69 -6.45
CA LYS A 262 13.88 -17.37 -7.87
C LYS A 262 14.40 -15.94 -8.05
N TYR A 263 13.86 -14.98 -7.31
CA TYR A 263 14.19 -13.56 -7.45
C TYR A 263 15.05 -13.00 -6.30
N ARG A 264 15.59 -13.88 -5.45
CA ARG A 264 16.48 -13.54 -4.33
C ARG A 264 15.88 -12.52 -3.35
N LEU A 265 14.58 -12.63 -3.09
CA LEU A 265 13.90 -11.82 -2.09
C LEU A 265 14.11 -12.41 -0.70
N GLN A 266 14.30 -11.55 0.30
CA GLN A 266 14.26 -11.96 1.70
C GLN A 266 12.79 -12.14 2.12
N LEU A 267 12.44 -13.35 2.56
CA LEU A 267 11.11 -13.65 3.09
C LEU A 267 11.02 -13.20 4.55
N CYS A 268 9.99 -12.43 4.87
CA CYS A 268 9.63 -12.08 6.24
C CYS A 268 8.15 -12.36 6.49
N TRP A 269 7.78 -12.49 7.75
CA TRP A 269 6.39 -12.68 8.19
C TRP A 269 6.03 -11.62 9.20
N HIS A 270 4.89 -10.96 9.02
CA HIS A 270 4.32 -10.12 10.06
C HIS A 270 3.44 -10.96 11.00
N GLN A 271 2.89 -10.36 12.05
CA GLN A 271 2.03 -11.07 13.02
C GLN A 271 0.69 -11.52 12.44
N GLY A 272 0.16 -10.83 11.42
CA GLY A 272 -1.11 -11.18 10.79
C GLY A 272 -2.31 -10.83 11.66
N TYR A 273 -3.46 -10.61 11.04
CA TYR A 273 -4.69 -10.31 11.77
C TYR A 273 -5.62 -11.51 11.80
N GLN A 274 -6.26 -11.70 12.95
CA GLN A 274 -7.41 -12.58 13.13
C GLN A 274 -8.51 -11.85 13.91
N MET A 275 -9.76 -12.26 13.74
CA MET A 275 -10.90 -11.65 14.41
C MET A 275 -12.03 -12.67 14.60
N PRO A 276 -12.61 -12.81 15.79
CA PRO A 276 -13.84 -13.58 15.99
C PRO A 276 -14.98 -13.04 15.12
N VAL A 277 -15.78 -13.94 14.53
CA VAL A 277 -16.86 -13.56 13.61
C VAL A 277 -17.96 -12.75 14.30
N ASP A 278 -18.21 -13.01 15.58
CA ASP A 278 -19.19 -12.29 16.41
C ASP A 278 -18.72 -10.88 16.83
N GLU A 279 -17.41 -10.60 16.72
CA GLU A 279 -16.85 -9.26 16.93
C GLU A 279 -16.87 -8.38 15.67
N VAL A 280 -17.30 -8.93 14.52
CA VAL A 280 -17.39 -8.16 13.27
C VAL A 280 -18.46 -7.06 13.42
N PRO A 281 -18.09 -5.78 13.30
CA PRO A 281 -19.02 -4.68 13.52
C PRO A 281 -20.07 -4.58 12.40
N PRO A 282 -21.35 -4.31 12.73
CA PRO A 282 -22.41 -4.12 11.73
C PRO A 282 -22.39 -2.72 11.09
N ASP A 283 -21.63 -1.77 11.62
CA ASP A 283 -21.65 -0.36 11.23
C ASP A 283 -20.37 0.11 10.50
N PHE A 284 -19.45 -0.80 10.18
CA PHE A 284 -18.25 -0.49 9.41
C PHE A 284 -18.21 -1.19 8.06
N ARG A 285 -18.07 -0.42 6.97
CA ARG A 285 -18.13 -0.89 5.57
C ARG A 285 -19.44 -1.59 5.17
N GLY A 286 -20.51 -1.38 5.93
CA GLY A 286 -21.89 -1.73 5.59
C GLY A 286 -22.45 -2.91 6.39
N ALA A 287 -23.77 -2.92 6.58
CA ALA A 287 -24.49 -3.86 7.46
C ALA A 287 -24.37 -5.35 7.09
N ALA A 288 -23.85 -5.67 5.91
CA ALA A 288 -23.66 -7.04 5.46
C ALA A 288 -22.40 -7.71 6.05
N MET A 289 -21.46 -6.95 6.62
CA MET A 289 -20.14 -7.49 7.04
C MET A 289 -20.25 -8.67 8.03
N PRO A 290 -21.08 -8.63 9.11
CA PRO A 290 -21.17 -9.76 10.03
C PRO A 290 -21.68 -11.04 9.35
N LYS A 291 -22.73 -10.93 8.54
CA LYS A 291 -23.28 -12.07 7.79
C LYS A 291 -22.26 -12.66 6.80
N LEU A 292 -21.51 -11.80 6.13
CA LEU A 292 -20.46 -12.25 5.21
C LEU A 292 -19.31 -12.93 5.98
N ALA A 293 -18.91 -12.40 7.14
CA ALA A 293 -17.90 -13.02 7.98
C ALA A 293 -18.29 -14.44 8.40
N SER A 294 -19.54 -14.67 8.82
CA SER A 294 -20.03 -16.01 9.17
C SER A 294 -20.04 -16.98 7.99
N LEU A 295 -20.26 -16.48 6.77
CA LEU A 295 -20.17 -17.28 5.54
C LEU A 295 -18.72 -17.65 5.21
N VAL A 296 -17.79 -16.72 5.41
CA VAL A 296 -16.36 -16.88 5.09
C VAL A 296 -15.62 -17.72 6.13
N ALA A 297 -16.00 -17.61 7.40
CA ALA A 297 -15.37 -18.28 8.53
C ALA A 297 -16.42 -19.00 9.39
N PRO A 298 -16.98 -20.14 8.91
CA PRO A 298 -18.03 -20.87 9.63
C PRO A 298 -17.59 -21.38 11.01
N ASP A 299 -16.29 -21.60 11.20
CA ASP A 299 -15.70 -22.04 12.47
C ASP A 299 -15.45 -20.89 13.47
N GLY A 300 -15.89 -19.67 13.13
CA GLY A 300 -15.98 -18.54 14.06
C GLY A 300 -14.74 -17.64 14.14
N LEU A 301 -13.64 -17.97 13.45
CA LEU A 301 -12.42 -17.15 13.45
C LEU A 301 -12.02 -16.74 12.02
N LEU A 302 -12.06 -15.45 11.74
CA LEU A 302 -11.75 -14.86 10.43
C LEU A 302 -10.27 -14.53 10.30
N ASP A 303 -9.67 -14.86 9.15
CA ASP A 303 -8.31 -14.47 8.79
C ASP A 303 -8.15 -14.13 7.30
N ALA A 304 -6.94 -13.69 6.91
CA ALA A 304 -6.63 -13.33 5.52
C ALA A 304 -6.80 -14.49 4.53
N ARG A 305 -6.47 -15.72 4.94
CA ARG A 305 -6.54 -16.91 4.09
C ARG A 305 -7.99 -17.25 3.77
N LEU A 306 -8.88 -17.23 4.75
CA LEU A 306 -10.31 -17.54 4.57
C LEU A 306 -10.99 -16.52 3.64
N ILE A 307 -10.69 -15.22 3.79
CA ILE A 307 -11.16 -14.20 2.82
C ILE A 307 -10.64 -14.49 1.41
N GLY A 308 -9.42 -15.02 1.31
CA GLY A 308 -8.82 -15.47 0.06
C GLY A 308 -9.52 -16.65 -0.59
N GLU A 309 -9.76 -17.69 0.19
CA GLU A 309 -10.48 -18.89 -0.23
C GLU A 309 -11.90 -18.56 -0.69
N ALA A 310 -12.60 -17.67 0.02
CA ALA A 310 -13.91 -17.18 -0.40
C ALA A 310 -13.86 -16.42 -1.74
N ALA A 311 -12.85 -15.57 -1.95
CA ALA A 311 -12.67 -14.87 -3.22
C ALA A 311 -12.36 -15.84 -4.38
N LEU A 312 -11.57 -16.88 -4.11
CA LEU A 312 -11.28 -17.95 -5.07
C LEU A 312 -12.52 -18.78 -5.39
N ALA A 313 -13.31 -19.15 -4.39
CA ALA A 313 -14.55 -19.90 -4.55
C ALA A 313 -15.56 -19.10 -5.40
N LEU A 314 -15.73 -17.80 -5.09
CA LEU A 314 -16.57 -16.90 -5.88
C LEU A 314 -16.11 -16.80 -7.34
N HIS A 315 -14.79 -16.81 -7.59
CA HIS A 315 -14.26 -16.78 -8.95
C HIS A 315 -14.51 -18.09 -9.71
N LYS A 316 -14.35 -19.24 -9.06
CA LYS A 316 -14.51 -20.57 -9.68
C LYS A 316 -15.96 -20.92 -9.96
N ASP A 317 -16.85 -20.64 -9.02
CA ASP A 317 -18.28 -20.92 -9.16
C ASP A 317 -19.14 -19.76 -8.62
N PRO A 318 -19.34 -18.70 -9.43
CA PRO A 318 -20.21 -17.59 -9.04
C PRO A 318 -21.67 -18.01 -8.80
N GLN A 319 -22.12 -19.16 -9.33
CA GLN A 319 -23.51 -19.58 -9.22
C GLN A 319 -23.87 -19.99 -7.78
N GLN A 320 -22.96 -20.66 -7.08
CA GLN A 320 -23.14 -21.05 -5.67
C GLN A 320 -23.30 -19.83 -4.75
N TRP A 321 -22.78 -18.68 -5.15
CA TRP A 321 -22.80 -17.45 -4.36
C TRP A 321 -23.96 -16.53 -4.69
N ARG A 322 -24.79 -16.84 -5.70
CA ARG A 322 -25.89 -15.97 -6.17
C ARG A 322 -26.90 -15.60 -5.09
N MET A 323 -27.12 -16.47 -4.11
CA MET A 323 -28.03 -16.19 -2.99
C MET A 323 -27.51 -15.11 -2.04
N HIS A 324 -26.22 -14.75 -2.13
CA HIS A 324 -25.57 -13.77 -1.26
C HIS A 324 -25.34 -12.42 -1.96
N GLY A 325 -25.48 -12.35 -3.28
CA GLY A 325 -25.32 -11.13 -4.08
C GLY A 325 -24.84 -11.43 -5.49
N ASN A 326 -24.71 -10.38 -6.32
CA ASN A 326 -24.04 -10.54 -7.61
C ASN A 326 -22.51 -10.59 -7.44
N GLU A 327 -21.81 -11.15 -8.42
CA GLU A 327 -20.36 -11.35 -8.35
C GLU A 327 -19.57 -10.06 -8.11
N THR A 328 -19.96 -8.95 -8.72
CA THR A 328 -19.26 -7.65 -8.56
C THR A 328 -19.44 -7.10 -7.16
N GLU A 329 -20.66 -7.18 -6.61
CA GLU A 329 -20.94 -6.79 -5.24
C GLU A 329 -20.18 -7.67 -4.24
N LEU A 330 -20.19 -8.98 -4.41
CA LEU A 330 -19.51 -9.90 -3.48
C LEU A 330 -18.00 -9.71 -3.51
N LYS A 331 -17.38 -9.50 -4.68
CA LYS A 331 -15.95 -9.13 -4.76
C LYS A 331 -15.66 -7.85 -4.00
N GLN A 332 -16.53 -6.84 -4.15
CA GLN A 332 -16.39 -5.60 -3.40
C GLN A 332 -16.56 -5.83 -1.89
N GLN A 333 -17.54 -6.63 -1.47
CA GLN A 333 -17.78 -6.93 -0.05
C GLN A 333 -16.64 -7.73 0.58
N LEU A 334 -16.04 -8.69 -0.12
CA LEU A 334 -14.86 -9.43 0.38
C LEU A 334 -13.64 -8.51 0.58
N LYS A 335 -13.45 -7.52 -0.30
CA LYS A 335 -12.46 -6.45 -0.06
C LYS A 335 -12.81 -5.61 1.17
N LEU A 336 -14.09 -5.28 1.35
CA LEU A 336 -14.53 -4.52 2.51
C LEU A 336 -14.38 -5.32 3.81
N LEU A 337 -14.59 -6.62 3.79
CA LEU A 337 -14.33 -7.53 4.90
C LEU A 337 -12.85 -7.58 5.27
N TRP A 338 -11.95 -7.55 4.26
CA TRP A 338 -10.52 -7.36 4.52
C TRP A 338 -10.23 -6.04 5.24
N HIS A 339 -10.87 -4.94 4.86
CA HIS A 339 -10.71 -3.67 5.59
C HIS A 339 -11.20 -3.76 7.04
N VAL A 340 -12.27 -4.51 7.31
CA VAL A 340 -12.74 -4.77 8.68
C VAL A 340 -11.66 -5.52 9.47
N LEU A 341 -11.12 -6.60 8.90
CA LEU A 341 -10.07 -7.41 9.53
C LEU A 341 -8.81 -6.58 9.82
N VAL A 342 -8.38 -5.72 8.90
CA VAL A 342 -7.24 -4.81 9.14
C VAL A 342 -7.56 -3.81 10.25
N ARG A 343 -8.78 -3.26 10.29
CA ARG A 343 -9.13 -2.19 11.22
C ARG A 343 -9.34 -2.69 12.66
N PHE A 344 -9.95 -3.86 12.83
CA PHE A 344 -10.43 -4.36 14.12
C PHE A 344 -9.82 -5.70 14.54
N GLY A 345 -9.15 -6.40 13.62
CA GLY A 345 -8.47 -7.65 13.97
C GLY A 345 -7.33 -7.43 14.95
N HIS A 346 -7.01 -8.47 15.70
CA HIS A 346 -5.88 -8.51 16.61
C HIS A 346 -4.76 -9.37 16.04
N SER A 347 -3.52 -9.09 16.45
CA SER A 347 -2.36 -9.90 16.08
C SER A 347 -2.58 -11.38 16.48
N ARG A 348 -2.00 -12.31 15.70
CA ARG A 348 -2.02 -13.74 16.02
C ARG A 348 -1.20 -14.12 17.23
#